data_AF-A0A936NLM7-F1
#
_entry.id   AF-A0A936NLM7-F1
#
_cell.length_a   1.000
_cell.length_b   1.000
_cell.length_c   1.000
_cell.angle_alpha   90.00
_cell.angle_beta   90.00
_cell.angle_gamma   90.00
#
_symmetry.space_group_name_H-M   'P 1'
#
loop_
_entity.id
_entity.type
_entity.pdbx_description
1 polymer ?
#
loop_
_entity_poly.entity_id
_entity_poly.type
_entity_poly.pdbx_seq_one_letter_code
_entity_poly.pdbx_strand_id
1 'polypeptide(L)'
;MMHPTLFLMIGLVGLGLSATPVHAAAVTQLDLTGGAVNFGGQHHEMMDRLLGQDGTLKLGQYQAIGEIVPSIGKSCETFSIFTSGFHSAPAPTATISGSSISVDLSSLFFGTSRGSFHQTWNIGSQATGLFNQDSREFTVSWNHVFDGDNQAGPATFFLKGIVAFAVDSQPVPIPAGVVLYATGLFGVGSWSWWRRRASLTAAA
;
A
#
# COMPACT_ATOMS: atom_id res chain seq x y z
N MET A 1 10.47 -58.75 -41.57
CA MET A 1 9.12 -58.43 -41.05
C MET A 1 9.23 -58.53 -39.52
N MET A 2 9.05 -57.53 -38.66
CA MET A 2 8.28 -56.27 -38.69
C MET A 2 9.09 -55.12 -38.03
N HIS A 3 8.52 -53.91 -38.07
CA HIS A 3 9.14 -52.58 -38.03
C HIS A 3 9.68 -52.06 -36.67
N PRO A 4 10.56 -51.03 -36.71
CA PRO A 4 11.05 -50.23 -35.57
C PRO A 4 10.12 -49.04 -35.27
N THR A 5 9.94 -48.63 -34.01
CA THR A 5 9.49 -47.28 -33.53
C THR A 5 9.10 -47.35 -32.03
N LEU A 6 9.08 -46.20 -31.33
CA LEU A 6 8.88 -45.96 -29.88
C LEU A 6 10.12 -46.30 -29.03
N PHE A 7 10.88 -45.38 -28.44
CA PHE A 7 10.46 -44.27 -27.59
C PHE A 7 11.42 -43.08 -27.75
N LEU A 8 11.08 -42.16 -28.65
CA LEU A 8 11.50 -40.76 -28.58
C LEU A 8 10.28 -40.02 -28.08
N MET A 9 10.25 -39.59 -26.81
CA MET A 9 9.31 -38.62 -26.19
C MET A 9 9.40 -38.78 -24.67
N ILE A 10 10.45 -38.25 -24.04
CA ILE A 10 10.44 -37.97 -22.61
C ILE A 10 10.62 -36.46 -22.45
N GLY A 11 9.52 -35.80 -22.10
CA GLY A 11 9.58 -34.63 -21.23
C GLY A 11 9.61 -33.24 -21.88
N LEU A 12 8.93 -33.02 -23.00
CA LEU A 12 8.59 -31.67 -23.47
C LEU A 12 7.39 -31.10 -22.68
N VAL A 13 7.45 -31.12 -21.34
CA VAL A 13 6.39 -30.58 -20.46
C VAL A 13 7.07 -30.01 -19.21
N GLY A 14 7.34 -28.71 -19.19
CA GLY A 14 7.97 -28.11 -18.02
C GLY A 14 8.37 -26.66 -18.10
N LEU A 15 7.74 -25.82 -18.95
CA LEU A 15 7.98 -24.37 -18.95
C LEU A 15 6.66 -23.62 -19.17
N GLY A 16 5.64 -23.99 -18.39
CA GLY A 16 4.39 -23.23 -18.24
C GLY A 16 4.32 -22.47 -16.92
N LEU A 17 5.45 -22.25 -16.23
CA LEU A 17 5.50 -21.38 -15.07
C LEU A 17 5.52 -19.94 -15.58
N SER A 18 4.33 -19.41 -15.89
CA SER A 18 4.10 -17.98 -15.83
C SER A 18 4.36 -17.55 -14.39
N ALA A 19 5.62 -17.24 -14.08
CA ALA A 19 5.97 -16.52 -12.87
C ALA A 19 5.24 -15.17 -12.98
N THR A 20 4.10 -15.07 -12.31
CA THR A 20 3.43 -13.78 -12.16
C THR A 20 4.41 -12.90 -11.39
N PRO A 21 4.82 -11.76 -11.95
CA PRO A 21 5.71 -10.90 -11.22
C PRO A 21 4.89 -10.27 -10.08
N VAL A 22 5.18 -10.65 -8.83
CA VAL A 22 4.67 -9.97 -7.64
C VAL A 22 5.41 -8.63 -7.54
N HIS A 23 4.98 -7.65 -8.34
CA HIS A 23 5.33 -6.26 -8.09
C HIS A 23 4.37 -5.76 -7.02
N ALA A 24 4.87 -5.56 -5.81
CA ALA A 24 4.18 -4.76 -4.82
C ALA A 24 4.19 -3.31 -5.32
N ALA A 25 3.12 -2.90 -6.01
CA ALA A 25 2.97 -1.52 -6.45
C ALA A 25 2.91 -0.63 -5.20
N ALA A 26 3.92 0.23 -5.02
CA ALA A 26 3.96 1.14 -3.90
C ALA A 26 2.90 2.23 -4.09
N VAL A 27 1.99 2.34 -3.12
CA VAL A 27 1.02 3.43 -3.08
C VAL A 27 1.75 4.70 -2.70
N THR A 28 1.67 5.74 -3.54
CA THR A 28 2.31 7.04 -3.28
C THR A 28 1.34 8.07 -2.75
N GLN A 29 0.07 7.96 -3.12
CA GLN A 29 -0.91 8.98 -2.83
C GLN A 29 -2.32 8.40 -2.82
N LEU A 30 -3.16 8.99 -1.97
CA LEU A 30 -4.60 8.73 -1.93
C LEU A 30 -5.31 10.04 -2.28
N ASP A 31 -6.05 10.02 -3.39
CA ASP A 31 -6.91 11.13 -3.79
C ASP A 31 -8.25 10.97 -3.09
N LEU A 32 -8.48 11.82 -2.10
CA LEU A 32 -9.69 11.80 -1.28
C LEU A 32 -10.82 12.39 -2.11
N THR A 33 -11.92 11.64 -2.22
CA THR A 33 -13.19 12.10 -2.84
C THR A 33 -14.29 12.26 -1.82
N GLY A 34 -13.90 12.25 -0.55
CA GLY A 34 -14.75 12.46 0.60
C GLY A 34 -14.48 11.48 1.73
N GLY A 35 -15.25 11.67 2.78
CA GLY A 35 -15.09 11.01 4.05
C GLY A 35 -16.17 11.47 5.00
N ALA A 36 -16.18 10.89 6.18
CA ALA A 36 -17.12 11.25 7.23
C ALA A 36 -16.52 10.90 8.58
N VAL A 37 -17.09 11.49 9.63
CA VAL A 37 -16.82 11.06 11.00
C VAL A 37 -18.13 10.85 11.74
N ASN A 38 -18.18 9.81 12.55
CA ASN A 38 -19.21 9.64 13.55
C ASN A 38 -18.58 9.92 14.92
N PHE A 39 -18.86 11.10 15.46
CA PHE A 39 -18.32 11.56 16.74
C PHE A 39 -19.32 12.49 17.42
N GLY A 40 -19.53 12.31 18.73
CA GLY A 40 -20.47 13.12 19.51
C GLY A 40 -19.90 14.43 20.10
N GLY A 41 -18.64 14.77 19.82
CA GLY A 41 -17.98 15.93 20.43
C GLY A 41 -18.18 17.26 19.69
N GLN A 42 -17.68 18.33 20.30
CA GLN A 42 -17.92 19.72 19.88
C GLN A 42 -17.51 20.04 18.43
N HIS A 43 -16.43 19.42 17.93
CA HIS A 43 -15.87 19.73 16.61
C HIS A 43 -16.36 18.79 15.50
N HIS A 44 -17.32 17.91 15.77
CA HIS A 44 -17.82 16.91 14.83
C HIS A 44 -18.22 17.51 13.47
N GLU A 45 -19.04 18.57 13.43
CA GLU A 45 -19.48 19.21 12.18
C GLU A 45 -18.29 19.66 11.31
N MET A 46 -17.24 20.20 11.94
CA MET A 46 -16.07 20.69 11.20
C MET A 46 -15.15 19.58 10.75
N MET A 47 -14.96 18.57 11.58
CA MET A 47 -14.18 17.38 11.21
C MET A 47 -14.85 16.65 10.04
N ASP A 48 -16.17 16.49 10.08
CA ASP A 48 -16.96 15.86 9.03
C ASP A 48 -16.86 16.65 7.71
N ARG A 49 -17.01 17.97 7.79
CA ARG A 49 -16.84 18.85 6.61
C ARG A 49 -15.42 18.81 6.04
N LEU A 50 -14.39 18.78 6.87
CA LEU A 50 -13.00 18.69 6.37
C LEU A 50 -12.74 17.36 5.67
N LEU A 51 -13.17 16.24 6.25
CA LEU A 51 -13.01 14.90 5.67
C LEU A 51 -13.87 14.71 4.42
N GLY A 52 -15.00 15.40 4.34
CA GLY A 52 -15.89 15.40 3.18
C GLY A 52 -15.37 16.19 1.98
N GLN A 53 -14.28 16.96 2.12
CA GLN A 53 -13.67 17.68 1.00
C GLN A 53 -12.79 16.77 0.15
N ASP A 54 -12.71 17.12 -1.14
CA ASP A 54 -11.71 16.55 -2.02
C ASP A 54 -10.31 17.02 -1.62
N GLY A 55 -9.34 16.13 -1.72
CA GLY A 55 -7.99 16.41 -1.28
C GLY A 55 -7.00 15.33 -1.64
N THR A 56 -5.78 15.49 -1.17
CA THR A 56 -4.68 14.61 -1.52
C THR A 56 -3.88 14.24 -0.28
N LEU A 57 -3.87 12.96 0.06
CA LEU A 57 -3.00 12.41 1.08
C LEU A 57 -1.78 11.76 0.44
N LYS A 58 -0.63 12.45 0.50
CA LYS A 58 0.66 11.91 0.06
C LYS A 58 1.20 10.96 1.12
N LEU A 59 1.60 9.78 0.68
CA LEU A 59 2.15 8.73 1.53
C LEU A 59 3.69 8.80 1.56
N GLY A 60 4.27 8.39 2.68
CA GLY A 60 5.72 8.43 2.92
C GLY A 60 6.26 9.80 3.32
N GLN A 61 5.41 10.82 3.46
CA GLN A 61 5.82 12.16 3.87
C GLN A 61 4.77 12.85 4.75
N TYR A 62 5.22 13.79 5.58
CA TYR A 62 4.33 14.67 6.34
C TYR A 62 3.83 15.81 5.47
N GLN A 63 2.62 16.28 5.74
CA GLN A 63 1.95 17.33 5.00
C GLN A 63 1.44 18.40 5.96
N ALA A 64 1.73 19.66 5.64
CA ALA A 64 1.39 20.79 6.47
C ALA A 64 -0.11 21.15 6.42
N ILE A 65 -0.51 22.10 7.27
CA ILE A 65 -1.87 22.64 7.30
C ILE A 65 -2.28 23.16 5.93
N GLY A 66 -3.42 22.68 5.43
CA GLY A 66 -3.97 23.09 4.14
C GLY A 66 -3.44 22.30 2.94
N GLU A 67 -2.46 21.41 3.12
CA GLU A 67 -1.92 20.60 2.01
C GLU A 67 -2.76 19.35 1.72
N ILE A 68 -3.37 18.73 2.74
CA ILE A 68 -4.23 17.55 2.55
C ILE A 68 -5.57 17.96 1.94
N VAL A 69 -6.25 18.89 2.62
CA VAL A 69 -7.51 19.51 2.20
C VAL A 69 -7.45 21.00 2.54
N PRO A 70 -8.18 21.86 1.81
CA PRO A 70 -8.31 23.26 2.16
C PRO A 70 -8.85 23.43 3.59
N SER A 71 -8.24 24.35 4.33
CA SER A 71 -8.68 24.68 5.69
C SER A 71 -10.00 25.45 5.67
N ILE A 72 -10.84 25.23 6.68
CA ILE A 72 -12.14 25.91 6.81
C ILE A 72 -12.02 27.01 7.86
N GLY A 73 -12.43 28.24 7.52
CA GLY A 73 -12.56 29.32 8.48
C GLY A 73 -14.02 29.50 8.94
N LYS A 74 -14.27 29.55 10.25
CA LYS A 74 -15.58 29.94 10.83
C LYS A 74 -15.35 30.70 12.14
N SER A 75 -16.04 31.83 12.32
CA SER A 75 -16.05 32.59 13.59
C SER A 75 -14.66 32.93 14.16
N CYS A 76 -13.73 33.38 13.30
CA CYS A 76 -12.33 33.68 13.65
C CYS A 76 -11.48 32.48 14.07
N GLU A 77 -11.95 31.25 13.84
CA GLU A 77 -11.21 30.01 14.04
C GLU A 77 -10.98 29.34 12.67
N THR A 78 -9.81 28.75 12.49
CA THR A 78 -9.44 27.98 11.31
C THR A 78 -9.29 26.52 11.70
N PHE A 79 -10.00 25.66 10.98
CA PHE A 79 -10.02 24.22 11.15
C PHE A 79 -9.22 23.57 10.03
N SER A 80 -8.37 22.61 10.36
CA SER A 80 -7.48 21.98 9.39
C SER A 80 -7.18 20.53 9.75
N ILE A 81 -6.81 19.75 8.73
CA ILE A 81 -6.26 18.41 8.88
C ILE A 81 -4.86 18.41 8.26
N PHE A 82 -3.90 17.82 8.95
CA PHE A 82 -2.51 17.77 8.55
C PHE A 82 -1.85 16.51 9.11
N THR A 83 -0.65 16.17 8.63
CA THR A 83 0.13 15.05 9.18
C THR A 83 1.41 15.54 9.83
N SER A 84 1.76 14.97 10.97
CA SER A 84 2.91 15.40 11.77
C SER A 84 3.56 14.22 12.49
N GLY A 85 4.89 14.31 12.66
CA GLY A 85 5.67 13.36 13.47
C GLY A 85 5.54 13.59 14.99
N PHE A 86 4.51 14.31 15.45
CA PHE A 86 4.22 14.44 16.87
C PHE A 86 4.07 13.04 17.49
N HIS A 87 4.60 12.89 18.70
CA HIS A 87 4.65 11.60 19.41
C HIS A 87 5.43 10.49 18.66
N SER A 88 6.34 10.85 17.75
CA SER A 88 7.15 9.90 16.97
C SER A 88 6.35 9.00 16.02
N ALA A 89 5.14 9.41 15.65
CA ALA A 89 4.32 8.69 14.67
C ALA A 89 4.96 8.77 13.27
N PRO A 90 5.09 7.66 12.52
CA PRO A 90 5.65 7.67 11.18
C PRO A 90 4.77 8.45 10.21
N ALA A 91 5.33 8.90 9.09
CA ALA A 91 4.54 9.46 8.00
C ALA A 91 3.50 8.44 7.49
N PRO A 92 2.36 8.88 6.94
CA PRO A 92 1.30 7.97 6.52
C PRO A 92 1.78 6.97 5.47
N THR A 93 1.38 5.71 5.60
CA THR A 93 1.72 4.65 4.64
C THR A 93 0.48 3.85 4.28
N ALA A 94 0.51 3.17 3.13
CA ALA A 94 -0.58 2.28 2.74
C ALA A 94 -0.03 0.99 2.14
N THR A 95 -0.76 -0.09 2.38
CA THR A 95 -0.50 -1.42 1.85
C THR A 95 -1.79 -1.98 1.28
N ILE A 96 -1.71 -2.57 0.09
CA ILE A 96 -2.85 -3.22 -0.57
C ILE A 96 -2.56 -4.71 -0.64
N SER A 97 -3.55 -5.51 -0.25
CA SER A 97 -3.50 -6.97 -0.29
C SER A 97 -4.78 -7.49 -0.94
N GLY A 98 -4.71 -7.81 -2.23
CA GLY A 98 -5.88 -8.23 -3.01
C GLY A 98 -6.93 -7.11 -3.09
N SER A 99 -8.12 -7.39 -2.58
CA SER A 99 -9.26 -6.45 -2.50
C SER A 99 -9.32 -5.65 -1.20
N SER A 100 -8.28 -5.73 -0.37
CA SER A 100 -8.19 -5.02 0.90
C SER A 100 -7.08 -3.98 0.88
N ILE A 101 -7.30 -2.89 1.59
CA ILE A 101 -6.32 -1.83 1.81
C ILE A 101 -6.20 -1.54 3.31
N SER A 102 -4.97 -1.34 3.76
CA SER A 102 -4.65 -0.87 5.09
C SER A 102 -3.81 0.39 4.97
N VAL A 103 -4.18 1.45 5.68
CA VAL A 103 -3.54 2.76 5.68
C VAL A 103 -3.18 3.12 7.11
N ASP A 104 -1.90 3.32 7.38
CA ASP A 104 -1.45 3.87 8.66
C ASP A 104 -1.62 5.39 8.63
N LEU A 105 -2.59 5.88 9.41
CA LEU A 105 -2.87 7.29 9.59
C LEU A 105 -2.48 7.77 10.98
N SER A 106 -1.65 7.06 11.74
CA SER A 106 -1.28 7.39 13.13
C SER A 106 -0.72 8.82 13.30
N SER A 107 -0.14 9.39 12.26
CA SER A 107 0.35 10.78 12.21
C SER A 107 -0.68 11.81 11.75
N LEU A 108 -1.96 11.45 11.60
CA LEU A 108 -3.03 12.35 11.19
C LEU A 108 -3.57 13.16 12.38
N PHE A 109 -3.61 14.48 12.23
CA PHE A 109 -4.08 15.40 13.25
C PHE A 109 -5.17 16.30 12.71
N PHE A 110 -6.12 16.62 13.59
CA PHE A 110 -7.05 17.73 13.44
C PHE A 110 -6.52 18.91 14.26
N GLY A 111 -6.56 20.10 13.68
CA GLY A 111 -6.10 21.31 14.35
C GLY A 111 -7.10 22.44 14.26
N THR A 112 -7.22 23.19 15.35
CA THR A 112 -7.87 24.49 15.37
C THR A 112 -6.86 25.59 15.66
N SER A 113 -7.03 26.74 15.00
CA SER A 113 -6.22 27.92 15.28
C SER A 113 -7.07 29.18 15.36
N ARG A 114 -6.80 30.01 16.37
CA ARG A 114 -7.43 31.31 16.57
C ARG A 114 -6.37 32.34 16.99
N GLY A 115 -5.94 33.17 16.06
CA GLY A 115 -4.84 34.11 16.30
C GLY A 115 -3.56 33.37 16.68
N SER A 116 -3.08 33.55 17.92
CA SER A 116 -1.89 32.87 18.47
C SER A 116 -2.19 31.56 19.19
N PHE A 117 -3.47 31.20 19.35
CA PHE A 117 -3.86 29.96 20.00
C PHE A 117 -3.95 28.84 18.97
N HIS A 118 -3.27 27.73 19.22
CA HIS A 118 -3.28 26.53 18.40
C HIS A 118 -3.59 25.32 19.28
N GLN A 119 -4.59 24.54 18.88
CA GLN A 119 -4.93 23.28 19.54
C GLN A 119 -4.97 22.18 18.50
N THR A 120 -4.38 21.03 18.83
CA THR A 120 -4.24 19.91 17.91
C THR A 120 -4.57 18.61 18.61
N TRP A 121 -5.33 17.76 17.93
CA TRP A 121 -5.73 16.45 18.42
C TRP A 121 -5.29 15.40 17.42
N ASN A 122 -4.70 14.32 17.91
CA ASN A 122 -4.48 13.15 17.06
C ASN A 122 -5.85 12.56 16.73
N ILE A 123 -6.10 12.31 15.45
CA ILE A 123 -7.31 11.62 14.98
C ILE A 123 -6.94 10.34 14.22
N GLY A 124 -5.65 10.04 14.21
CA GLY A 124 -5.02 9.00 13.43
C GLY A 124 -5.15 7.63 14.06
N SER A 125 -5.22 6.62 13.21
CA SER A 125 -5.08 5.21 13.61
C SER A 125 -4.80 4.38 12.37
N GLN A 126 -4.70 3.07 12.53
CA GLN A 126 -4.69 2.16 11.40
C GLN A 126 -6.10 2.08 10.80
N ALA A 127 -6.24 2.52 9.56
CA ALA A 127 -7.46 2.43 8.77
C ALA A 127 -7.43 1.21 7.88
N THR A 128 -8.57 0.53 7.78
CA THR A 128 -8.70 -0.68 6.97
C THR A 128 -9.98 -0.63 6.17
N GLY A 129 -9.99 -1.30 5.02
CA GLY A 129 -11.21 -1.45 4.25
C GLY A 129 -10.97 -2.09 2.90
N LEU A 130 -11.80 -1.69 1.95
CA LEU A 130 -11.90 -2.32 0.64
C LEU A 130 -11.19 -1.49 -0.43
N PHE A 131 -10.62 -2.20 -1.39
CA PHE A 131 -9.98 -1.65 -2.56
C PHE A 131 -10.49 -2.37 -3.81
N ASN A 132 -10.94 -1.60 -4.79
CA ASN A 132 -11.32 -2.09 -6.10
C ASN A 132 -10.13 -1.97 -7.04
N GLN A 133 -9.64 -3.11 -7.53
CA GLN A 133 -8.46 -3.15 -8.42
C GLN A 133 -8.74 -2.56 -9.81
N ASP A 134 -9.99 -2.64 -10.28
CA ASP A 134 -10.37 -2.19 -11.61
C ASP A 134 -10.54 -0.66 -11.67
N SER A 135 -11.25 -0.08 -10.68
CA SER A 135 -11.49 1.36 -10.60
C SER A 135 -10.45 2.14 -9.79
N ARG A 136 -9.56 1.43 -9.07
CA ARG A 136 -8.61 1.98 -8.07
C ARG A 136 -9.30 2.70 -6.90
N GLU A 137 -10.60 2.53 -6.75
CA GLU A 137 -11.35 3.14 -5.67
C GLU A 137 -11.06 2.42 -4.35
N PHE A 138 -10.97 3.19 -3.27
CA PHE A 138 -10.85 2.65 -1.92
C PHE A 138 -11.94 3.20 -1.01
N THR A 139 -12.25 2.44 0.02
CA THR A 139 -13.02 2.90 1.17
C THR A 139 -12.41 2.31 2.42
N VAL A 140 -11.98 3.15 3.36
CA VAL A 140 -11.37 2.75 4.62
C VAL A 140 -12.09 3.38 5.79
N SER A 141 -12.05 2.68 6.92
CA SER A 141 -12.52 3.21 8.19
C SER A 141 -11.56 2.86 9.31
N TRP A 142 -11.58 3.68 10.36
CA TRP A 142 -10.86 3.42 11.59
C TRP A 142 -11.63 3.96 12.78
N ASN A 143 -11.34 3.38 13.94
CA ASN A 143 -11.81 3.90 15.21
C ASN A 143 -10.67 4.62 15.91
N HIS A 144 -11.00 5.71 16.57
CA HIS A 144 -10.11 6.46 17.45
C HIS A 144 -10.85 6.72 18.75
N VAL A 145 -10.14 6.68 19.88
CA VAL A 145 -10.70 7.00 21.18
C VAL A 145 -10.01 8.26 21.65
N PHE A 146 -10.77 9.35 21.76
CA PHE A 146 -10.27 10.57 22.36
C PHE A 146 -10.20 10.36 23.87
N ASP A 147 -9.04 10.68 24.45
CA ASP A 147 -8.83 10.64 25.90
C ASP A 147 -8.83 12.09 26.44
N GLY A 148 -9.61 12.34 27.48
CA GLY A 148 -9.71 13.65 28.13
C GLY A 148 -11.08 13.98 28.74
N ASP A 149 -11.07 14.79 29.81
CA ASP A 149 -12.21 15.04 30.70
C ASP A 149 -13.48 15.62 30.02
N ASN A 150 -13.36 16.26 28.85
CA ASN A 150 -14.46 16.95 28.17
C ASN A 150 -14.72 16.48 26.72
N GLN A 151 -13.90 15.57 26.18
CA GLN A 151 -14.04 15.06 24.81
C GLN A 151 -13.87 13.53 24.74
N ALA A 152 -13.97 12.84 25.88
CA ALA A 152 -13.88 11.39 25.94
C ALA A 152 -14.99 10.73 25.13
N GLY A 153 -14.60 9.93 24.15
CA GLY A 153 -15.57 9.16 23.37
C GLY A 153 -14.94 8.44 22.19
N PRO A 154 -15.56 7.32 21.75
CA PRO A 154 -15.19 6.69 20.50
C PRO A 154 -15.62 7.58 19.33
N ALA A 155 -14.73 7.69 18.35
CA ALA A 155 -15.01 8.28 17.06
C ALA A 155 -14.69 7.27 15.97
N THR A 156 -15.59 7.14 15.00
CA THR A 156 -15.37 6.31 13.81
C THR A 156 -15.20 7.23 12.61
N PHE A 157 -14.10 7.08 11.91
CA PHE A 157 -13.78 7.87 10.73
C PHE A 157 -13.88 7.01 9.48
N PHE A 158 -14.22 7.66 8.37
CA PHE A 158 -14.35 7.07 7.06
C PHE A 158 -13.65 7.94 6.04
N LEU A 159 -12.91 7.32 5.12
CA LEU A 159 -12.33 7.96 3.95
C LEU A 159 -12.60 7.11 2.72
N LYS A 160 -12.89 7.77 1.61
CA LYS A 160 -13.03 7.15 0.30
C LYS A 160 -12.30 7.99 -0.73
N GLY A 161 -11.90 7.34 -1.82
CA GLY A 161 -11.07 8.00 -2.80
C GLY A 161 -10.53 7.06 -3.85
N ILE A 162 -9.51 7.53 -4.56
CA ILE A 162 -8.81 6.80 -5.60
C ILE A 162 -7.35 6.65 -5.18
N VAL A 163 -6.78 5.46 -5.41
CA VAL A 163 -5.38 5.17 -5.13
C VAL A 163 -4.51 5.58 -6.32
N ALA A 164 -3.47 6.37 -6.05
CA ALA A 164 -2.40 6.68 -7.00
C ALA A 164 -1.14 5.86 -6.68
N PHE A 165 -0.61 5.19 -7.69
CA PHE A 165 0.59 4.35 -7.59
C PHE A 165 1.82 5.10 -8.11
N ALA A 166 2.99 4.84 -7.52
CA ALA A 166 4.26 5.49 -7.88
C ALA A 166 4.63 5.33 -9.36
N VAL A 167 4.25 4.18 -9.90
CA VAL A 167 4.49 3.75 -11.25
C VAL A 167 3.25 2.97 -11.62
N ASP A 168 2.58 3.31 -12.74
CA ASP A 168 1.80 2.32 -13.47
C ASP A 168 2.80 1.24 -13.87
N SER A 169 3.06 0.29 -12.97
CA SER A 169 4.12 -0.69 -13.11
C SER A 169 3.75 -1.61 -14.27
N GLN A 170 4.07 -1.19 -15.48
CA GLN A 170 4.26 -2.09 -16.58
C GLN A 170 5.29 -3.12 -16.11
N PRO A 171 4.97 -4.41 -16.17
CA PRO A 171 5.91 -5.45 -15.78
C PRO A 171 7.19 -5.25 -16.58
N VAL A 172 8.27 -4.85 -15.91
CA VAL A 172 9.57 -4.77 -16.56
C VAL A 172 9.96 -6.21 -16.86
N PRO A 173 10.08 -6.61 -18.14
CA PRO A 173 10.48 -7.96 -18.48
C PRO A 173 11.86 -8.20 -17.88
N ILE A 174 11.96 -9.14 -16.94
CA ILE A 174 13.26 -9.66 -16.51
C ILE A 174 13.94 -10.17 -17.78
N PRO A 175 15.10 -9.62 -18.17
CA PRO A 175 15.76 -10.05 -19.39
C PRO A 175 16.00 -11.56 -19.30
N ALA A 176 15.47 -12.32 -20.26
CA ALA A 176 15.59 -13.78 -20.32
C ALA A 176 17.04 -14.28 -20.15
N GLY A 177 18.03 -13.41 -20.38
CA GLY A 177 19.45 -13.65 -20.11
C GLY A 177 19.77 -14.05 -18.66
N VAL A 178 19.13 -13.48 -17.63
CA VAL A 178 19.45 -13.84 -16.22
C VAL A 178 18.99 -15.27 -15.91
N VAL A 179 17.84 -15.67 -16.45
CA VAL A 179 17.30 -17.03 -16.29
C VAL A 179 18.08 -18.05 -17.12
N LEU A 180 18.49 -17.70 -18.35
CA LEU A 180 19.34 -18.53 -19.19
C LEU A 180 20.75 -18.72 -18.61
N TYR A 181 21.34 -17.70 -17.98
CA TYR A 181 22.64 -17.83 -17.31
C TYR A 181 22.58 -18.77 -16.10
N ALA A 182 21.53 -18.67 -15.28
CA ALA A 182 21.34 -19.56 -14.14
C ALA A 182 21.15 -21.02 -14.60
N THR A 183 20.28 -21.27 -15.59
CA THR A 183 20.04 -22.63 -16.10
C THR A 183 21.25 -23.22 -16.85
N GLY A 184 22.01 -22.39 -17.56
CA GLY A 184 23.25 -22.81 -18.24
C GLY A 184 24.33 -23.29 -17.28
N LEU A 185 24.54 -22.59 -16.15
CA LEU A 185 25.55 -22.98 -15.16
C LEU A 185 25.23 -24.31 -14.46
N PHE A 186 23.95 -24.58 -14.18
CA PHE A 186 23.53 -25.88 -13.63
C PHE A 186 23.64 -27.03 -14.65
N GLY A 187 23.37 -26.77 -15.94
CA GLY A 187 23.52 -27.76 -17.01
C GLY A 187 24.97 -28.19 -17.26
N VAL A 188 25.92 -27.24 -17.25
CA VAL A 188 27.35 -27.56 -17.46
C VAL A 188 27.96 -28.23 -16.23
N GLY A 189 27.58 -27.79 -15.01
CA GLY A 189 28.04 -28.40 -13.77
C GLY A 189 27.62 -29.87 -13.65
N SER A 190 26.35 -30.18 -13.93
CA SER A 190 25.80 -31.54 -13.87
C SER A 190 26.41 -32.47 -14.93
N TRP A 191 26.64 -31.99 -16.16
CA TRP A 191 27.32 -32.77 -17.22
C TRP A 191 28.77 -33.11 -16.86
N SER A 192 29.50 -32.16 -16.26
CA SER A 192 30.89 -32.37 -15.86
C SER A 192 31.03 -33.41 -14.74
N TRP A 193 30.05 -33.46 -13.83
CA TRP A 193 30.02 -34.42 -12.73
C TRP A 193 29.62 -35.83 -13.20
N TRP A 194 28.68 -35.93 -14.15
CA TRP A 194 28.30 -37.19 -14.79
C TRP A 194 29.45 -37.82 -15.59
N ARG A 195 30.20 -37.02 -16.36
CA ARG A 195 31.39 -37.52 -17.07
C ARG A 195 32.45 -38.06 -16.11
N ARG A 196 32.68 -37.39 -14.98
CA ARG A 196 33.65 -37.87 -13.98
C ARG A 196 33.24 -39.19 -13.31
N ARG A 197 31.93 -39.43 -13.11
CA ARG A 197 31.44 -40.71 -12.58
C ARG A 197 31.52 -41.84 -13.60
N ALA A 198 31.22 -41.59 -14.87
CA ALA A 198 31.32 -42.60 -15.93
C ALA A 198 32.76 -43.11 -16.12
N SER A 199 33.76 -42.24 -15.92
CA SER A 199 35.18 -42.62 -15.98
C SER A 199 35.64 -43.49 -14.81
N LEU A 200 34.98 -43.41 -13.65
CA LEU A 200 35.33 -44.21 -12.46
C LEU A 200 34.72 -45.62 -12.52
N THR A 201 33.62 -45.81 -13.24
CA THR A 201 32.99 -47.12 -13.46
C THR A 201 33.58 -47.90 -14.64
N ALA A 202 34.35 -47.26 -15.52
CA ALA A 202 35.02 -47.92 -16.66
C ALA A 202 36.43 -48.42 -16.33
N ALA A 203 36.92 -48.19 -15.11
CA ALA A 203 38.25 -48.58 -14.63
C ALA A 203 38.21 -49.63 -13.49
N ALA A 204 37.07 -50.33 -13.34
CA ALA A 204 36.89 -51.44 -12.39
C ALA A 204 36.68 -52.76 -13.14
#